data_AF-A0A955C8Q4-F1
#
_entry.id   AF-A0A955C8Q4-F1
#
_cell.length_a   1.000
_cell.length_b   1.000
_cell.length_c   1.000
_cell.angle_alpha   90.00
_cell.angle_beta   90.00
_cell.angle_gamma   90.00
#
_symmetry.space_group_name_H-M   'P 1'
#
loop_
_entity.id
_entity.type
_entity.pdbx_description
1 polymer ?
#
loop_
_entity_poly.entity_id
_entity_poly.type
_entity_poly.pdbx_seq_one_letter_code
_entity_poly.pdbx_strand_id
1 'polypeptide(L)'
;YSDIENQLGTLRHQKTNHEQICDGAWLFVIGLVKKIWIADVLAPVAALAFDTESSPQMITAWVGTLCYTFQIYFDFSAYSDMARGLGLMMGFTFPINFNSPYKSANISEFWNRWHITLSHWLRDYLYIPLGGSRCGSAKTLRNLGITMFLGGLWHGAAWTFVVWGVFHGALLMTHATWKRLTRVQLNRTLAIGVTFVSVMVGWVFFRAHSLEGAGSV
;
A
#
# COMPACT_ATOMS: atom_id res chain seq x y z
N TYR A 1 19.33 7.27 2.03
CA TYR A 1 20.72 7.22 2.53
C TYR A 1 20.94 8.31 3.57
N SER A 2 20.64 9.58 3.25
CA SER A 2 20.70 10.73 4.18
C SER A 2 20.10 10.46 5.57
N ASP A 3 18.92 9.84 5.62
CA ASP A 3 18.17 9.69 6.88
C ASP A 3 18.79 8.67 7.84
N ILE A 4 19.49 7.66 7.29
CA ILE A 4 20.20 6.64 8.08
C ILE A 4 21.60 7.14 8.43
N GLU A 5 22.27 7.82 7.51
CA GLU A 5 23.60 8.40 7.71
C GLU A 5 23.63 9.36 8.90
N ASN A 6 22.64 10.24 9.00
CA ASN A 6 22.49 11.13 10.15
C ASN A 6 22.33 10.37 11.48
N GLN A 7 21.59 9.26 11.47
CA GLN A 7 21.37 8.43 12.66
C GLN A 7 22.64 7.66 13.07
N LEU A 8 23.43 7.19 12.11
CA LEU A 8 24.70 6.50 12.38
C LEU A 8 25.70 7.40 13.13
N GLY A 9 25.76 8.68 12.75
CA GLY A 9 26.59 9.67 13.44
C GLY A 9 26.19 9.86 14.91
N THR A 10 24.90 9.88 15.21
CA THR A 10 24.37 10.04 16.58
C THR A 10 24.51 8.77 17.41
N LEU A 11 24.36 7.58 16.80
CA LEU A 11 24.42 6.30 17.50
C LEU A 11 25.79 6.01 18.11
N ARG A 12 26.86 6.48 17.49
CA ARG A 12 28.24 6.29 17.96
C ARG A 12 28.50 6.89 19.35
N HIS A 13 27.69 7.86 19.76
CA HIS A 13 27.83 8.57 21.04
C HIS A 13 26.67 8.32 22.01
N GLN A 14 25.67 7.50 21.64
CA GLN A 14 24.48 7.27 22.44
C GLN A 14 24.67 6.09 23.39
N LYS A 15 24.35 6.28 24.67
CA LYS A 15 24.21 5.17 25.62
C LYS A 15 22.92 4.42 25.31
N THR A 16 22.93 3.11 25.52
CA THR A 16 21.74 2.25 25.40
C THR A 16 20.58 2.82 26.20
N ASN A 17 19.45 3.08 25.54
CA ASN A 17 18.23 3.58 26.18
C ASN A 17 17.26 2.41 26.41
N HIS A 18 17.05 2.05 27.67
CA HIS A 18 16.15 0.95 28.04
C HIS A 18 14.70 1.21 27.64
N GLU A 19 14.23 2.45 27.67
CA GLU A 19 12.86 2.80 27.25
C GLU A 19 12.68 2.54 25.75
N GLN A 20 13.66 2.93 24.92
CA GLN A 20 13.63 2.65 23.47
C GLN A 20 13.62 1.14 23.17
N ILE A 21 14.33 0.35 23.97
CA ILE A 21 14.32 -1.11 23.83
C ILE A 21 12.92 -1.66 24.16
N CYS A 22 12.32 -1.21 25.26
CA CYS A 22 10.96 -1.61 25.65
C CYS A 22 9.92 -1.23 24.59
N ASP A 23 9.97 0.01 24.09
CA ASP A 23 9.07 0.50 23.04
C ASP A 23 9.24 -0.29 21.73
N GLY A 24 10.49 -0.59 21.36
CA GLY A 24 10.82 -1.41 20.20
C GLY A 24 10.31 -2.85 20.33
N ALA A 25 10.46 -3.46 21.51
CA ALA A 25 9.94 -4.79 21.81
C ALA A 25 8.41 -4.82 21.77
N TRP A 26 7.75 -3.81 22.33
CA TRP A 26 6.29 -3.67 22.27
C TRP A 26 5.78 -3.55 20.83
N LEU A 27 6.42 -2.72 20.02
CA LEU A 27 6.08 -2.57 18.60
C LEU A 27 6.29 -3.87 17.82
N PHE A 28 7.35 -4.62 18.13
CA PHE A 28 7.61 -5.93 17.54
C PHE A 28 6.50 -6.94 17.88
N VAL A 29 6.08 -7.00 19.15
CA VAL A 29 4.97 -7.88 19.60
C VAL A 29 3.65 -7.50 18.91
N ILE A 30 3.35 -6.21 18.76
CA ILE A 30 2.17 -5.76 17.99
C ILE A 30 2.23 -6.28 16.55
N GLY A 31 3.41 -6.21 15.91
CA GLY A 31 3.62 -6.77 14.58
C GLY A 31 3.35 -8.27 14.52
N LEU A 32 3.89 -9.05 15.47
CA LEU A 32 3.63 -10.49 15.57
C LEU A 32 2.13 -10.81 15.71
N VAL A 33 1.41 -10.08 16.56
CA VAL A 33 -0.04 -10.28 16.73
C VAL A 33 -0.78 -10.01 15.43
N LYS A 34 -0.48 -8.91 14.73
CA LYS A 34 -1.08 -8.59 13.43
C LYS A 34 -0.83 -9.71 12.39
N LYS A 35 0.39 -10.24 12.35
CA LYS A 35 0.76 -11.33 11.44
C LYS A 35 0.00 -12.61 11.75
N ILE A 36 0.14 -13.11 12.98
CA ILE A 36 -0.32 -14.46 13.34
C ILE A 36 -1.84 -14.48 13.56
N TRP A 37 -2.41 -13.48 14.23
CA TRP A 37 -3.82 -13.53 14.64
C TRP A 37 -4.77 -12.94 13.61
N ILE A 38 -4.27 -12.14 12.66
CA ILE A 38 -5.11 -11.50 11.65
C ILE A 38 -4.71 -11.98 10.26
N ALA A 39 -3.48 -11.69 9.81
CA ALA A 39 -3.09 -11.98 8.43
C ALA A 39 -3.12 -13.49 8.13
N ASP A 40 -2.51 -14.32 8.99
CA ASP A 40 -2.42 -15.76 8.76
C ASP A 40 -3.78 -16.47 8.93
N VAL A 41 -4.69 -15.92 9.73
CA VAL A 41 -6.08 -16.42 9.86
C VAL A 41 -6.91 -16.12 8.61
N LEU A 42 -6.68 -14.96 7.97
CA LEU A 42 -7.40 -14.56 6.75
C LEU A 42 -6.86 -15.25 5.49
N ALA A 43 -5.59 -15.67 5.50
CA ALA A 43 -4.90 -16.21 4.33
C ALA A 43 -5.59 -17.42 3.67
N PRO A 44 -6.06 -18.45 4.42
CA PRO A 44 -6.77 -19.58 3.81
C PRO A 44 -8.09 -19.16 3.16
N VAL A 45 -8.84 -18.24 3.78
CA VAL A 45 -10.12 -17.75 3.23
C VAL A 45 -9.88 -16.91 1.98
N ALA A 46 -8.84 -16.07 1.98
CA ALA A 46 -8.41 -15.34 0.81
C ALA A 46 -8.03 -16.28 -0.35
N ALA A 47 -7.32 -17.37 -0.05
CA ALA A 47 -6.90 -18.35 -1.07
C ALA A 47 -8.07 -18.98 -1.83
N LEU A 48 -9.22 -19.19 -1.18
CA LEU A 48 -10.42 -19.77 -1.82
C LEU A 48 -10.94 -18.94 -3.01
N ALA A 49 -10.71 -17.63 -3.03
CA ALA A 49 -11.10 -16.80 -4.17
C ALA A 49 -10.11 -16.83 -5.33
N PHE A 50 -8.86 -17.21 -5.10
CA PHE A 50 -7.79 -17.16 -6.10
C PHE A 50 -7.27 -18.54 -6.49
N ASP A 51 -7.96 -19.59 -6.07
CA ASP A 51 -7.65 -20.97 -6.46
C ASP A 51 -7.92 -21.15 -7.96
N THR A 52 -6.98 -21.79 -8.66
CA THR A 52 -6.94 -21.86 -10.12
C THR A 52 -7.74 -23.03 -10.70
N GLU A 53 -8.20 -23.96 -9.87
CA GLU A 53 -8.88 -25.18 -10.35
C GLU A 53 -10.34 -24.95 -10.76
N SER A 54 -11.00 -23.91 -10.24
CA SER A 54 -12.38 -23.58 -10.60
C SER A 54 -12.71 -22.11 -10.38
N SER A 55 -13.57 -21.55 -11.23
CA SER A 55 -14.04 -20.17 -11.03
C SER A 55 -14.81 -20.08 -9.70
N PRO A 56 -14.45 -19.14 -8.81
CA PRO A 56 -15.12 -19.00 -7.53
C PRO A 56 -16.57 -18.58 -7.74
N GLN A 57 -17.46 -19.04 -6.86
CA GLN A 57 -18.80 -18.46 -6.77
C GLN A 57 -18.69 -16.97 -6.42
N MET A 58 -19.64 -16.16 -6.88
CA MET A 58 -19.64 -14.70 -6.66
C MET A 58 -19.41 -14.32 -5.19
N ILE A 59 -20.08 -15.00 -4.25
CA ILE A 59 -19.90 -14.70 -2.83
C ILE A 59 -18.50 -15.04 -2.32
N THR A 60 -17.92 -16.15 -2.80
CA THR A 60 -16.55 -16.56 -2.49
C THR A 60 -15.55 -15.55 -3.03
N ALA A 61 -15.75 -15.06 -4.26
CA ALA A 61 -14.90 -14.05 -4.87
C ALA A 61 -14.86 -12.74 -4.06
N TRP A 62 -16.03 -12.21 -3.69
CA TRP A 62 -16.12 -10.98 -2.88
C TRP A 62 -15.55 -11.17 -1.47
N VAL A 63 -15.90 -12.26 -0.79
CA VAL A 63 -15.41 -12.53 0.57
C VAL A 63 -13.91 -12.80 0.56
N GLY A 64 -13.40 -13.61 -0.37
CA GLY A 64 -11.98 -13.90 -0.45
C GLY A 64 -11.15 -12.69 -0.86
N THR A 65 -11.65 -11.83 -1.75
CA THR A 65 -10.98 -10.54 -2.07
C THR A 65 -10.98 -9.59 -0.87
N LEU A 66 -12.06 -9.55 -0.10
CA LEU A 66 -12.12 -8.78 1.16
C LEU A 66 -11.13 -9.33 2.20
N CYS A 67 -11.08 -10.65 2.38
CA CYS A 67 -10.10 -11.31 3.24
C CYS A 67 -8.68 -11.02 2.77
N TYR A 68 -8.41 -11.08 1.47
CA TYR A 68 -7.11 -10.75 0.90
C TYR A 68 -6.72 -9.30 1.16
N THR A 69 -7.67 -8.36 1.04
CA THR A 69 -7.48 -6.93 1.32
C THR A 69 -6.99 -6.71 2.76
N PHE A 70 -7.61 -7.35 3.74
CA PHE A 70 -7.14 -7.25 5.12
C PHE A 70 -5.87 -8.06 5.35
N GLN A 71 -5.73 -9.25 4.76
CA GLN A 71 -4.53 -10.07 4.84
C GLN A 71 -3.30 -9.28 4.40
N ILE A 72 -3.27 -8.77 3.17
CA ILE A 72 -2.10 -8.05 2.63
C ILE A 72 -1.76 -6.82 3.49
N TYR A 73 -2.76 -6.10 3.99
CA TYR A 73 -2.54 -4.97 4.87
C TYR A 73 -1.88 -5.36 6.18
N PHE A 74 -2.46 -6.31 6.91
CA PHE A 74 -1.95 -6.72 8.21
C PHE A 74 -0.63 -7.45 8.10
N ASP A 75 -0.39 -8.19 7.02
CA ASP A 75 0.86 -8.87 6.75
C ASP A 75 2.01 -7.87 6.55
N PHE A 76 1.85 -6.92 5.61
CA PHE A 76 2.88 -5.92 5.33
C PHE A 76 3.06 -4.92 6.48
N SER A 77 1.96 -4.53 7.15
CA SER A 77 2.02 -3.69 8.34
C SER A 77 2.72 -4.40 9.49
N ALA A 78 2.52 -5.70 9.67
CA ALA A 78 3.19 -6.49 10.70
C ALA A 78 4.70 -6.51 10.50
N TYR A 79 5.15 -6.84 9.30
CA TYR A 79 6.59 -6.82 8.97
C TYR A 79 7.20 -5.43 9.13
N SER A 80 6.48 -4.38 8.73
CA SER A 80 6.93 -3.00 8.91
C SER A 80 7.06 -2.63 10.39
N ASP A 81 6.11 -3.02 11.23
CA ASP A 81 6.17 -2.74 12.68
C ASP A 81 7.27 -3.55 13.36
N MET A 82 7.44 -4.83 13.02
CA MET A 82 8.56 -5.65 13.51
C MET A 82 9.92 -5.04 13.12
N ALA A 83 10.08 -4.62 11.86
CA ALA A 83 11.31 -3.98 11.40
C ALA A 83 11.59 -2.65 12.11
N ARG A 84 10.54 -1.82 12.33
CA ARG A 84 10.65 -0.59 13.12
C ARG A 84 10.98 -0.88 14.58
N GLY A 85 10.41 -1.92 15.18
CA GLY A 85 10.69 -2.35 16.55
C GLY A 85 12.13 -2.79 16.74
N LEU A 86 12.63 -3.63 15.82
CA LEU A 86 14.05 -4.02 15.77
C LEU A 86 14.96 -2.81 15.56
N GLY A 87 14.60 -1.91 14.64
CA GLY A 87 15.29 -0.64 14.43
C GLY A 87 15.42 0.15 15.74
N LEU A 88 14.31 0.36 16.45
CA LEU A 88 14.28 1.10 17.72
C LEU A 88 15.15 0.46 18.80
N MET A 89 15.12 -0.87 18.93
CA MET A 89 15.99 -1.60 19.87
C MET A 89 17.48 -1.45 19.52
N MET A 90 17.81 -1.25 18.24
CA MET A 90 19.16 -0.96 17.75
C MET A 90 19.48 0.54 17.72
N GLY A 91 18.57 1.40 18.18
CA GLY A 91 18.69 2.86 18.22
C GLY A 91 18.30 3.58 16.92
N PHE A 92 17.90 2.87 15.87
CA PHE A 92 17.39 3.47 14.64
C PHE A 92 15.91 3.80 14.73
N THR A 93 15.51 4.95 14.18
CA THR A 93 14.11 5.34 14.03
C THR A 93 13.72 5.25 12.56
N PHE A 94 12.99 4.18 12.21
CA PHE A 94 12.46 3.99 10.87
C PHE A 94 11.07 4.64 10.69
N PRO A 95 10.80 5.23 9.50
CA PRO A 95 9.52 5.87 9.22
C PRO A 95 8.35 4.87 9.24
N ILE A 96 7.17 5.37 9.59
CA ILE A 96 5.93 4.59 9.53
C ILE A 96 5.60 4.27 8.07
N ASN A 97 5.27 3.01 7.79
CA ASN A 97 4.93 2.57 6.43
C ASN A 97 3.42 2.52 6.16
N PHE A 98 2.58 2.40 7.21
CA PHE A 98 1.13 2.33 7.06
C PHE A 98 0.39 3.18 8.10
N ASN A 99 -0.64 3.92 7.66
CA ASN A 99 -1.44 4.79 8.53
C ASN A 99 -2.95 4.69 8.23
N SER A 100 -3.58 3.59 8.66
CA SER A 100 -5.01 3.32 8.44
C SER A 100 -5.46 3.57 6.98
N PRO A 101 -4.84 2.92 5.98
CA PRO A 101 -5.03 3.24 4.56
C PRO A 101 -6.47 3.05 4.08
N TYR A 102 -7.22 2.10 4.65
CA TYR A 102 -8.61 1.85 4.28
C TYR A 102 -9.63 2.85 4.87
N LYS A 103 -9.17 3.84 5.65
CA LYS A 103 -9.97 4.99 6.09
C LYS A 103 -9.82 6.21 5.17
N SER A 104 -9.14 6.04 4.03
CA SER A 104 -8.89 7.09 3.04
C SER A 104 -10.17 7.46 2.30
N ALA A 105 -10.47 8.75 2.20
CA ALA A 105 -11.62 9.25 1.46
C ALA A 105 -11.37 9.37 -0.06
N ASN A 106 -10.12 9.22 -0.50
CA ASN A 106 -9.77 9.22 -1.92
C ASN A 106 -8.47 8.46 -2.16
N ILE A 107 -8.20 8.12 -3.43
CA ILE A 107 -7.03 7.32 -3.82
C ILE A 107 -5.69 8.03 -3.55
N SER A 108 -5.64 9.37 -3.59
CA SER A 108 -4.41 10.10 -3.27
C SER A 108 -4.11 10.04 -1.77
N GLU A 109 -5.14 10.12 -0.92
CA GLU A 109 -5.01 9.89 0.53
C GLU A 109 -4.56 8.45 0.82
N PHE A 110 -5.09 7.47 0.08
CA PHE A 110 -4.68 6.06 0.20
C PHE A 110 -3.17 5.89 -0.03
N TRP A 111 -2.61 6.42 -1.12
CA TRP A 111 -1.18 6.33 -1.40
C TRP A 111 -0.29 7.10 -0.40
N ASN A 112 -0.83 8.07 0.33
CA ASN A 112 -0.13 8.74 1.44
C ASN A 112 -0.22 7.97 2.77
N ARG A 113 -1.00 6.88 2.83
CA ARG A 113 -1.21 6.05 4.02
C ARG A 113 -0.83 4.59 3.81
N TRP A 114 -0.65 4.15 2.57
CA TRP A 114 -0.27 2.81 2.16
C TRP A 114 1.19 2.80 1.70
N HIS A 115 1.98 1.87 2.23
CA HIS A 115 3.38 1.65 1.90
C HIS A 115 4.16 2.98 1.71
N ILE A 116 4.04 3.88 2.69
CA ILE A 116 4.45 5.29 2.64
C ILE A 116 5.90 5.45 2.15
N THR A 117 6.81 4.58 2.59
CA THR A 117 8.22 4.67 2.18
C THR A 117 8.41 4.42 0.68
N LEU A 118 7.71 3.44 0.11
CA LEU A 118 7.70 3.16 -1.33
C LEU A 118 6.98 4.28 -2.07
N SER A 119 5.83 4.73 -1.58
CA SER A 119 5.08 5.84 -2.17
C SER A 119 5.91 7.12 -2.25
N HIS A 120 6.68 7.43 -1.20
CA HIS A 120 7.65 8.52 -1.20
C HIS A 120 8.78 8.27 -2.20
N TRP A 121 9.33 7.07 -2.26
CA TRP A 121 10.37 6.75 -3.23
C TRP A 121 9.88 6.93 -4.68
N LEU A 122 8.71 6.39 -5.02
CA LEU A 122 8.08 6.58 -6.34
C LEU A 122 7.83 8.07 -6.63
N ARG A 123 7.39 8.83 -5.62
CA ARG A 123 7.19 10.28 -5.76
C ARG A 123 8.50 11.00 -6.04
N ASP A 124 9.52 10.75 -5.24
CA ASP A 124 10.74 11.56 -5.19
C ASP A 124 11.72 11.17 -6.31
N TYR A 125 11.72 9.91 -6.73
CA TYR A 125 12.64 9.38 -7.75
C TYR A 125 12.00 9.12 -9.12
N LEU A 126 10.67 9.07 -9.24
CA LEU A 126 10.00 8.96 -10.54
C LEU A 126 9.12 10.17 -10.82
N TYR A 127 8.12 10.44 -9.98
CA TYR A 127 7.10 11.45 -10.26
C TYR A 127 7.66 12.87 -10.36
N ILE A 128 8.47 13.30 -9.39
CA ILE A 128 9.08 14.65 -9.36
C ILE A 128 10.06 14.84 -10.52
N PRO A 129 10.99 13.91 -10.81
CA PRO A 129 11.87 13.99 -11.98
C PRO A 129 11.12 14.09 -13.32
N LEU A 130 9.94 13.48 -13.45
CA LEU A 130 9.08 13.60 -14.64
C LEU A 130 8.38 14.98 -14.77
N GLY A 131 8.62 15.90 -13.83
CA GLY A 131 8.03 17.25 -13.78
C GLY A 131 6.93 17.41 -12.73
N GLY A 132 6.59 16.34 -12.00
CA GLY A 132 5.57 16.33 -10.97
C GLY A 132 4.25 16.95 -11.42
N SER A 133 3.73 17.86 -10.61
CA SER A 133 2.49 18.61 -10.89
C SER A 133 2.70 19.98 -11.53
N ARG A 134 3.94 20.36 -11.89
CA ARG A 134 4.30 21.75 -12.21
C ARG A 134 4.01 22.16 -13.65
N CYS A 135 3.87 21.20 -14.57
CA CYS A 135 3.82 21.49 -16.01
C CYS A 135 2.41 21.39 -16.62
N GLY A 136 1.36 21.63 -15.82
CA GLY A 136 -0.03 21.60 -16.26
C GLY A 136 -0.67 20.21 -16.20
N SER A 137 -2.00 20.16 -16.31
CA SER A 137 -2.79 18.97 -16.00
C SER A 137 -2.48 17.75 -16.86
N ALA A 138 -2.31 17.93 -18.17
CA ALA A 138 -2.05 16.81 -19.07
C ALA A 138 -0.74 16.11 -18.71
N LYS A 139 0.31 16.89 -18.38
CA LYS A 139 1.59 16.35 -17.93
C LYS A 139 1.47 15.70 -16.54
N THR A 140 0.72 16.30 -15.61
CA THR A 140 0.41 15.68 -14.31
C THR A 140 -0.23 14.30 -14.46
N LEU A 141 -1.28 14.20 -15.30
CA LEU A 141 -1.98 12.93 -15.53
C LEU A 141 -1.06 11.87 -16.15
N ARG A 142 -0.28 12.25 -17.17
CA ARG A 142 0.74 11.39 -17.77
C ARG A 142 1.77 10.93 -16.74
N ASN A 143 2.28 11.83 -15.91
CA ASN A 143 3.29 11.53 -14.90
C ASN A 143 2.73 10.56 -13.84
N LEU A 144 1.49 10.75 -13.38
CA LEU A 144 0.81 9.81 -12.48
C LEU A 144 0.70 8.41 -13.12
N GLY A 145 0.27 8.34 -14.37
CA GLY A 145 0.16 7.08 -15.11
C GLY A 145 1.50 6.36 -15.24
N ILE A 146 2.56 7.07 -15.65
CA ILE A 146 3.91 6.50 -15.78
C ILE A 146 4.43 6.03 -14.43
N THR A 147 4.31 6.84 -13.37
CA THR A 147 4.78 6.47 -12.03
C THR A 147 4.11 5.18 -11.53
N MET A 148 2.79 5.05 -11.70
CA MET A 148 2.08 3.85 -11.25
C MET A 148 2.33 2.62 -12.13
N PHE A 149 2.49 2.80 -13.45
CA PHE A 149 2.89 1.73 -14.35
C PHE A 149 4.27 1.16 -13.97
N LEU A 150 5.25 2.03 -13.75
CA LEU A 150 6.59 1.63 -13.29
C LEU A 150 6.55 1.03 -11.88
N GLY A 151 5.68 1.55 -11.00
CA GLY A 151 5.42 0.96 -9.69
C GLY A 151 4.86 -0.47 -9.78
N GLY A 152 3.95 -0.73 -10.72
CA GLY A 152 3.47 -2.08 -11.02
C GLY A 152 4.59 -3.00 -11.49
N LEU A 153 5.40 -2.56 -12.47
CA LEU A 153 6.55 -3.34 -12.95
C LEU A 153 7.58 -3.65 -11.87
N TRP A 154 7.74 -2.77 -10.87
CA TRP A 154 8.62 -3.01 -9.74
C TRP A 154 8.18 -4.20 -8.88
N HIS A 155 6.88 -4.50 -8.81
CA HIS A 155 6.37 -5.66 -8.07
C HIS A 155 6.58 -6.99 -8.78
N GLY A 156 6.67 -7.00 -10.12
CA GLY A 156 6.99 -8.20 -10.88
C GLY A 156 6.73 -8.06 -12.38
N ALA A 157 7.21 -9.05 -13.14
CA ALA A 157 7.08 -9.07 -14.61
C ALA A 157 5.74 -9.62 -15.13
N ALA A 158 4.87 -10.12 -14.25
CA ALA A 158 3.56 -10.62 -14.63
C ALA A 158 2.65 -9.48 -15.13
N TRP A 159 1.84 -9.76 -16.16
CA TRP A 159 0.87 -8.80 -16.70
C TRP A 159 -0.15 -8.31 -15.67
N THR A 160 -0.43 -9.12 -14.65
CA THR A 160 -1.33 -8.77 -13.54
C THR A 160 -0.82 -7.54 -12.78
N PHE A 161 0.49 -7.42 -12.53
CA PHE A 161 1.09 -6.24 -11.91
C PHE A 161 1.10 -5.00 -12.81
N VAL A 162 1.22 -5.18 -14.13
CA VAL A 162 1.08 -4.09 -15.10
C VAL A 162 -0.35 -3.54 -15.06
N VAL A 163 -1.36 -4.42 -15.11
CA VAL A 163 -2.76 -4.01 -15.02
C VAL A 163 -3.06 -3.35 -13.69
N TRP A 164 -2.54 -3.89 -12.58
CA TRP A 164 -2.64 -3.26 -11.26
C TRP A 164 -2.07 -1.83 -11.24
N GLY A 165 -0.88 -1.63 -11.80
CA GLY A 165 -0.23 -0.32 -11.87
C GLY A 165 -1.03 0.67 -12.73
N VAL A 166 -1.48 0.25 -13.91
CA VAL A 166 -2.33 1.06 -14.79
C VAL A 166 -3.65 1.41 -14.12
N PHE A 167 -4.28 0.45 -13.43
CA PHE A 167 -5.53 0.64 -12.70
C PHE A 167 -5.40 1.72 -11.62
N HIS A 168 -4.37 1.64 -10.76
CA HIS A 168 -4.14 2.68 -9.76
C HIS A 168 -3.75 4.04 -10.36
N GLY A 169 -3.02 4.03 -11.49
CA GLY A 169 -2.75 5.23 -12.28
C GLY A 169 -4.04 5.90 -12.78
N ALA A 170 -4.95 5.11 -13.34
CA ALA A 170 -6.26 5.57 -13.81
C ALA A 170 -7.12 6.12 -12.66
N LEU A 171 -7.11 5.49 -11.47
CA LEU A 171 -7.79 6.03 -10.29
C LEU A 171 -7.23 7.40 -9.88
N LEU A 172 -5.90 7.55 -9.83
CA LEU A 172 -5.24 8.82 -9.50
C LEU A 172 -5.56 9.91 -10.54
N MET A 173 -5.51 9.56 -11.82
CA MET A 173 -5.88 10.46 -12.93
C MET A 173 -7.34 10.90 -12.85
N THR A 174 -8.24 9.97 -12.55
CA THR A 174 -9.68 10.22 -12.39
C THR A 174 -9.92 11.14 -11.21
N HIS A 175 -9.32 10.87 -10.05
CA HIS A 175 -9.44 11.73 -8.87
C HIS A 175 -8.87 13.14 -9.11
N ALA A 176 -7.71 13.25 -9.78
CA ALA A 176 -7.11 14.54 -10.14
C ALA A 176 -8.02 15.35 -11.09
N THR A 177 -8.63 14.67 -12.06
CA THR A 177 -9.58 15.28 -13.01
C THR A 177 -10.87 15.69 -12.32
N TRP A 178 -11.45 14.81 -11.50
CA TRP A 178 -12.65 15.08 -10.70
C TRP A 178 -12.48 16.33 -9.85
N LYS A 179 -11.41 16.39 -9.05
CA LYS A 179 -11.11 17.54 -8.18
C LYS A 179 -11.01 18.86 -8.96
N ARG A 180 -10.64 18.82 -10.24
CA ARG A 180 -10.53 20.00 -11.09
C ARG A 180 -11.84 20.38 -11.76
N LEU A 181 -12.58 19.41 -12.28
CA LEU A 181 -13.77 19.65 -13.10
C LEU A 181 -15.04 19.82 -12.28
N THR A 182 -15.09 19.27 -11.07
CA THR A 182 -16.28 19.33 -10.23
C THR A 182 -15.99 19.94 -8.86
N ARG A 183 -17.00 20.60 -8.31
CA ARG A 183 -17.04 21.08 -6.92
C ARG A 183 -17.80 20.11 -6.01
N VAL A 184 -18.35 19.02 -6.57
CA VAL A 184 -19.11 18.02 -5.83
C VAL A 184 -18.15 17.28 -4.91
N GLN A 185 -18.40 17.42 -3.61
CA GLN A 185 -17.73 16.69 -2.56
C GLN A 185 -18.66 15.58 -2.09
N LEU A 186 -18.22 14.34 -2.24
CA LEU A 186 -18.91 13.21 -1.61
C LEU A 186 -18.79 13.37 -0.09
N ASN A 187 -19.82 12.94 0.64
CA ASN A 187 -19.69 12.84 2.08
C ASN A 187 -18.53 11.88 2.42
N ARG A 188 -17.87 12.08 3.56
CA ARG A 188 -16.64 11.36 3.88
C ARG A 188 -16.84 9.84 3.92
N THR A 189 -17.95 9.37 4.49
CA THR A 189 -18.24 7.94 4.61
C THR A 189 -18.40 7.27 3.24
N LEU A 190 -19.14 7.89 2.32
CA LEU A 190 -19.31 7.39 0.95
C LEU A 190 -17.98 7.44 0.19
N ALA A 191 -17.20 8.51 0.35
CA ALA A 191 -15.89 8.65 -0.27
C ALA A 191 -14.92 7.56 0.19
N ILE A 192 -14.96 7.21 1.49
CA ILE A 192 -14.22 6.07 2.06
C ILE A 192 -14.71 4.76 1.44
N GLY A 193 -16.02 4.52 1.38
CA GLY A 193 -16.58 3.31 0.79
C GLY A 193 -16.18 3.12 -0.67
N VAL A 194 -16.29 4.17 -1.49
CA VAL A 194 -15.88 4.15 -2.90
C VAL A 194 -14.38 3.89 -3.05
N THR A 195 -13.55 4.56 -2.24
CA THR A 195 -12.09 4.36 -2.27
C THR A 195 -11.72 2.94 -1.85
N PHE A 196 -12.35 2.42 -0.79
CA PHE A 196 -12.12 1.09 -0.28
C PHE A 196 -12.45 0.01 -1.32
N VAL A 197 -13.64 0.08 -1.92
CA VAL A 197 -14.06 -0.88 -2.96
C VAL A 197 -13.15 -0.76 -4.20
N SER A 198 -12.78 0.46 -4.62
CA SER A 198 -11.88 0.65 -5.75
C SER A 198 -10.51 0.01 -5.51
N VAL A 199 -9.95 0.21 -4.32
CA VAL A 199 -8.66 -0.41 -3.93
C VAL A 199 -8.80 -1.93 -3.82
N MET A 200 -9.91 -2.43 -3.28
CA MET A 200 -10.20 -3.86 -3.17
C MET A 200 -10.23 -4.55 -4.54
N VAL A 201 -10.85 -3.93 -5.55
CA VAL A 201 -10.81 -4.41 -6.94
C VAL A 201 -9.37 -4.43 -7.47
N GLY A 202 -8.57 -3.41 -7.14
CA GLY A 202 -7.14 -3.40 -7.46
C GLY A 202 -6.42 -4.65 -6.93
N TRP A 203 -6.72 -5.08 -5.71
CA TRP A 203 -6.06 -6.24 -5.11
C TRP A 203 -6.33 -7.57 -5.82
N VAL A 204 -7.41 -7.69 -6.60
CA VAL A 204 -7.66 -8.87 -7.45
C VAL A 204 -6.50 -9.06 -8.44
N PHE A 205 -6.11 -8.00 -9.14
CA PHE A 205 -4.96 -8.03 -10.07
C PHE A 205 -3.64 -8.22 -9.33
N PHE A 206 -3.52 -7.76 -8.10
CA PHE A 206 -2.27 -7.93 -7.35
C PHE A 206 -2.07 -9.38 -6.88
N ARG A 207 -3.17 -10.09 -6.56
CA ARG A 207 -3.12 -11.46 -6.04
C ARG A 207 -3.16 -12.54 -7.12
N ALA A 208 -3.91 -12.31 -8.19
CA ALA A 208 -4.16 -13.32 -9.21
C ALA A 208 -2.87 -13.81 -9.87
N HIS A 209 -2.82 -15.11 -10.17
CA HIS A 209 -1.68 -15.74 -10.85
C HIS A 209 -1.66 -15.46 -12.36
N SER A 210 -2.81 -15.11 -12.95
CA SER A 210 -2.94 -14.78 -14.38
C SER A 210 -4.07 -13.77 -14.59
N LEU A 211 -4.11 -13.14 -15.77
CA LEU A 211 -5.22 -12.24 -16.14
C LEU A 211 -6.56 -12.98 -16.28
N GLU A 212 -6.52 -14.22 -16.75
CA GLU A 212 -7.71 -15.07 -16.83
C GLU A 212 -8.23 -15.41 -15.43
N GLY A 213 -7.32 -15.77 -14.51
CA GLY A 213 -7.66 -15.98 -13.11
C GLY A 213 -8.26 -14.72 -12.49
N ALA A 214 -7.66 -13.55 -12.73
CA ALA A 214 -8.19 -12.27 -12.25
C ALA A 214 -9.59 -11.96 -12.78
N GLY A 215 -9.90 -12.32 -14.04
CA GLY A 215 -11.21 -12.11 -14.65
C GLY A 215 -12.29 -13.09 -14.16
N SER A 216 -11.90 -14.19 -13.52
CA SER A 216 -12.81 -15.17 -12.93
C SER A 216 -13.27 -14.83 -11.51
N VAL A 217 -12.57 -13.88 -10.87
CA VAL A 217 -12.85 -13.34 -9.52
C VAL A 217 -13.65 -12.05 -9.63
#